data_AF-K0PKY2-F1
#
_entry.id   AF-K0PKY2-F1
#
_cell.length_a   1.000
_cell.length_b   1.000
_cell.length_c   1.000
_cell.angle_alpha   90.00
_cell.angle_beta   90.00
_cell.angle_gamma   90.00
#
_symmetry.space_group_name_H-M   'P 1'
#
loop_
_entity.id
_entity.type
_entity.pdbx_description
1 polymer ?
#
loop_
_entity_poly.entity_id
_entity_poly.type
_entity_poly.pdbx_seq_one_letter_code
_entity_poly.pdbx_strand_id
1 'polypeptide(L)'
;MNMRPDIDIEKAAQMWNDGFTSSELSAEFGVKRDVIMGVIARNRPLFKPKRSDVDMEHAAKLWAQGWTMATIATRVGCSETKMRATTRKHRDLFPRRERASVLRERNWTAEDLERASKLWASGASAKDIGREFSVSKNGVLAIAFRHRDLFPLRNKAGHKAVRNSKPMASIMPVRRAVIVPDFGPEEPQIPATEYDLMRLPHAKTLVDLDPCECKWPLTAGGPFLFCAEVTEKRGPYCANHLERSLPARENRRVAA
;
A
#
# COMPACT_ATOMS: atom_id res chain seq x y z
N MET A 1 -1.19 13.72 -32.79
CA MET A 1 -2.43 12.93 -32.58
C MET A 1 -2.03 11.48 -32.48
N ASN A 2 -2.14 10.85 -31.30
CA ASN A 2 -1.86 9.42 -31.17
C ASN A 2 -3.05 8.65 -31.77
N MET A 3 -2.93 8.28 -33.05
CA MET A 3 -3.87 7.36 -33.67
C MET A 3 -3.88 6.08 -32.83
N ARG A 4 -5.05 5.80 -32.24
CA ARG A 4 -5.26 4.55 -31.51
C ARG A 4 -5.31 3.44 -32.57
N PRO A 5 -4.53 2.36 -32.40
CA PRO A 5 -4.60 1.26 -33.34
C PRO A 5 -6.02 0.72 -33.39
N ASP A 6 -6.50 0.46 -34.60
CA ASP A 6 -7.82 -0.08 -34.85
C ASP A 6 -7.82 -1.56 -34.45
N ILE A 7 -8.46 -1.86 -33.33
CA ILE A 7 -8.56 -3.20 -32.77
C ILE A 7 -10.03 -3.58 -32.82
N ASP A 8 -10.32 -4.68 -33.51
CA ASP A 8 -11.64 -5.30 -33.46
C ASP A 8 -11.93 -5.78 -32.03
N ILE A 9 -12.77 -5.02 -31.32
CA ILE A 9 -13.11 -5.24 -29.91
C ILE A 9 -13.89 -6.55 -29.74
N GLU A 10 -14.74 -6.90 -30.71
CA GLU A 10 -15.58 -8.11 -30.64
C GLU A 10 -14.72 -9.36 -30.83
N LYS A 11 -13.84 -9.37 -31.83
CA LYS A 11 -12.86 -10.45 -32.03
C LYS A 11 -11.95 -10.59 -30.79
N ALA A 12 -11.47 -9.48 -30.24
CA ALA A 12 -10.63 -9.51 -29.03
C ALA A 12 -11.38 -10.05 -27.80
N ALA A 13 -12.66 -9.71 -27.64
CA ALA A 13 -13.51 -10.22 -26.57
C ALA A 13 -13.80 -11.73 -26.73
N GLN A 14 -14.06 -12.18 -27.95
CA GLN A 14 -14.25 -13.60 -28.25
C GLN A 14 -13.00 -14.42 -27.90
N MET A 15 -11.84 -14.04 -28.45
CA MET A 15 -10.57 -14.71 -28.16
C MET A 15 -10.25 -14.71 -26.64
N TRP A 16 -10.52 -13.60 -25.95
CA TRP A 16 -10.35 -13.55 -24.50
C TRP A 16 -11.25 -14.56 -23.75
N ASN A 17 -12.52 -14.64 -24.15
CA ASN A 17 -13.50 -15.56 -23.58
C ASN A 17 -13.17 -17.03 -23.93
N ASP A 18 -12.50 -17.27 -25.05
CA ASP A 18 -11.96 -18.58 -25.46
C ASP A 18 -10.67 -18.96 -24.71
N GLY A 19 -10.15 -18.07 -23.86
CA GLY A 19 -9.04 -18.36 -22.95
C GLY A 19 -7.71 -17.71 -23.32
N PHE A 20 -7.60 -17.02 -24.45
CA PHE A 20 -6.36 -16.37 -24.90
C PHE A 20 -5.87 -15.31 -23.91
N THR A 21 -4.58 -15.34 -23.60
CA THR A 21 -3.89 -14.39 -22.73
C THR A 21 -3.73 -13.03 -23.40
N SER A 22 -3.53 -11.98 -22.59
CA SER A 22 -3.26 -10.64 -23.12
C SER A 22 -1.99 -10.56 -23.96
N SER A 23 -1.04 -11.49 -23.78
CA SER A 23 0.16 -11.60 -24.63
C SER A 23 -0.15 -12.21 -26.00
N GLU A 24 -1.02 -13.21 -26.07
CA GLU A 24 -1.43 -13.81 -27.35
C GLU A 24 -2.30 -12.86 -28.16
N LEU A 25 -3.22 -12.13 -27.50
CA LEU A 25 -3.98 -11.04 -28.14
C LEU A 25 -3.03 -9.94 -28.65
N SER A 26 -2.01 -9.60 -27.88
CA SER A 26 -0.99 -8.61 -28.30
C SER A 26 -0.27 -9.06 -29.58
N ALA A 27 0.05 -10.34 -29.71
CA ALA A 27 0.66 -10.90 -30.91
C ALA A 27 -0.30 -10.93 -32.12
N GLU A 28 -1.54 -11.38 -31.91
CA GLU A 28 -2.57 -11.46 -32.96
C GLU A 28 -2.91 -10.08 -33.55
N PHE A 29 -3.13 -9.09 -32.69
CA PHE A 29 -3.52 -7.74 -33.12
C PHE A 29 -2.32 -6.85 -33.46
N GLY A 30 -1.08 -7.34 -33.30
CA GLY A 30 0.12 -6.56 -33.59
C GLY A 30 0.30 -5.29 -32.73
N VAL A 31 -0.31 -5.26 -31.54
CA VAL A 31 -0.31 -4.11 -30.63
C VAL A 31 0.35 -4.45 -29.30
N LYS A 32 0.85 -3.45 -28.57
CA LYS A 32 1.42 -3.68 -27.23
C LYS A 32 0.37 -4.21 -26.25
N ARG A 33 0.78 -5.09 -25.33
CA ARG A 33 -0.07 -5.66 -24.26
C ARG A 33 -0.86 -4.60 -23.49
N ASP A 34 -0.26 -3.44 -23.21
CA ASP A 34 -0.92 -2.35 -22.47
C ASP A 34 -2.12 -1.75 -23.23
N VAL A 35 -2.07 -1.76 -24.57
CA VAL A 35 -3.18 -1.32 -25.41
C VAL A 35 -4.35 -2.30 -25.28
N ILE A 36 -4.08 -3.61 -25.36
CA ILE A 36 -5.08 -4.67 -25.11
C ILE A 36 -5.67 -4.53 -23.70
N MET A 37 -4.84 -4.35 -22.68
CA MET A 37 -5.32 -4.16 -21.30
C MET A 37 -6.21 -2.91 -21.17
N GLY A 38 -5.86 -1.83 -21.88
CA GLY A 38 -6.70 -0.64 -21.97
C GLY A 38 -8.05 -0.90 -22.64
N VAL A 39 -8.09 -1.68 -23.73
CA VAL A 39 -9.34 -2.07 -24.42
C VAL A 39 -10.22 -2.90 -23.49
N ILE A 40 -9.65 -3.89 -22.81
CA ILE A 40 -10.35 -4.73 -21.83
C ILE A 40 -10.95 -3.88 -20.70
N ALA A 41 -10.17 -2.94 -20.15
CA ALA A 41 -10.62 -2.09 -19.06
C ALA A 41 -11.82 -1.21 -19.43
N ARG A 42 -11.85 -0.66 -20.65
CA ARG A 42 -12.94 0.18 -21.15
C ARG A 42 -14.18 -0.60 -21.56
N ASN A 43 -14.01 -1.84 -22.00
CA ASN A 43 -15.08 -2.69 -22.52
C ASN A 43 -15.36 -3.87 -21.59
N ARG A 44 -15.15 -3.69 -20.28
CA ARG A 44 -15.21 -4.74 -19.26
C ARG A 44 -16.45 -5.66 -19.32
N PRO A 45 -17.65 -5.20 -19.73
CA PRO A 45 -18.80 -6.09 -19.91
C PRO A 45 -18.60 -7.20 -20.97
N LEU A 46 -17.79 -6.97 -22.01
CA LEU A 46 -17.55 -7.94 -23.10
C LEU A 46 -16.50 -9.01 -22.74
N PHE A 47 -15.61 -8.69 -21.79
CA PHE A 47 -14.49 -9.54 -21.41
C PHE A 47 -14.79 -10.26 -20.10
N LYS A 48 -15.19 -11.53 -20.17
CA LYS A 48 -15.50 -12.31 -18.97
C LYS A 48 -14.24 -12.46 -18.11
N PRO A 49 -14.31 -12.22 -16.79
CA PRO A 49 -13.14 -12.41 -15.94
C PRO A 49 -12.69 -13.87 -16.04
N LYS A 50 -11.40 -14.08 -16.25
CA LYS A 50 -10.78 -15.41 -16.13
C LYS A 50 -10.83 -15.84 -14.67
N ARG A 51 -12.00 -16.31 -14.23
CA ARG A 51 -12.14 -16.98 -12.93
C ARG A 51 -11.37 -18.28 -13.07
N SER A 52 -10.13 -18.30 -12.55
CA SER A 52 -9.62 -19.58 -12.05
C SER A 52 -10.47 -19.89 -10.83
N ASP A 53 -11.56 -20.63 -11.04
CA ASP A 53 -12.30 -21.21 -9.94
C ASP A 53 -11.33 -22.16 -9.24
N VAL A 54 -10.83 -21.69 -8.10
CA VAL A 54 -9.95 -22.47 -7.25
C VAL A 54 -10.87 -23.47 -6.59
N ASP A 55 -10.60 -24.76 -6.79
CA ASP A 55 -11.28 -25.82 -6.06
C ASP A 55 -10.97 -25.66 -4.56
N MET A 56 -11.91 -25.02 -3.85
CA MET A 56 -11.77 -24.64 -2.45
C MET A 56 -11.78 -25.87 -1.54
N GLU A 57 -12.52 -26.92 -1.91
CA GLU A 57 -12.65 -28.14 -1.13
C GLU A 57 -11.35 -28.95 -1.18
N HIS A 58 -10.78 -29.13 -2.39
CA HIS A 58 -9.48 -29.75 -2.54
C HIS A 58 -8.38 -28.92 -1.86
N ALA A 59 -8.40 -27.60 -2.00
CA ALA A 59 -7.46 -26.73 -1.31
C ALA A 59 -7.54 -26.87 0.23
N ALA A 60 -8.76 -26.93 0.79
CA ALA A 60 -8.99 -27.11 2.22
C ALA A 60 -8.50 -28.49 2.72
N LYS A 61 -8.73 -29.55 1.94
CA LYS A 61 -8.22 -30.90 2.26
C LYS A 61 -6.70 -30.94 2.32
N LEU A 62 -6.02 -30.34 1.36
CA LEU A 62 -4.55 -30.23 1.37
C LEU A 62 -4.07 -29.34 2.53
N TRP A 63 -4.82 -28.30 2.89
CA TRP A 63 -4.50 -27.48 4.05
C TRP A 63 -4.58 -28.27 5.36
N ALA A 64 -5.62 -29.07 5.56
CA ALA A 64 -5.79 -29.93 6.73
C ALA A 64 -4.67 -30.98 6.84
N GLN A 65 -4.22 -31.53 5.72
CA GLN A 65 -3.10 -32.49 5.63
C GLN A 65 -1.72 -31.89 5.93
N GLY A 66 -1.60 -30.59 6.17
CA GLY A 66 -0.31 -30.01 6.54
C GLY A 66 0.52 -29.48 5.36
N TRP A 67 0.00 -29.45 4.13
CA TRP A 67 0.75 -28.95 2.97
C TRP A 67 1.03 -27.44 3.05
N THR A 68 2.12 -26.98 2.43
CA THR A 68 2.46 -25.55 2.39
C THR A 68 1.59 -24.79 1.40
N MET A 69 1.43 -23.48 1.58
CA MET A 69 0.63 -22.64 0.66
C MET A 69 1.14 -22.71 -0.79
N ALA A 70 2.45 -22.76 -0.99
CA ALA A 70 3.05 -22.88 -2.32
C ALA A 70 2.63 -24.20 -2.99
N THR A 71 2.72 -25.32 -2.25
CA THR A 71 2.35 -26.63 -2.79
C THR A 71 0.85 -26.76 -3.07
N ILE A 72 0.01 -26.18 -2.21
CA ILE A 72 -1.44 -26.14 -2.42
C ILE A 72 -1.77 -25.33 -3.67
N ALA A 73 -1.16 -24.15 -3.83
CA ALA A 73 -1.38 -23.29 -4.98
C ALA A 73 -1.04 -24.02 -6.30
N THR A 74 0.12 -24.69 -6.36
CA THR A 74 0.50 -25.49 -7.53
C THR A 74 -0.50 -26.61 -7.83
N ARG A 75 -0.96 -27.35 -6.82
CA ARG A 75 -1.89 -28.48 -7.01
C ARG A 75 -3.29 -28.08 -7.41
N VAL A 76 -3.75 -26.92 -6.95
CA VAL A 76 -5.08 -26.38 -7.28
C VAL A 76 -5.01 -25.49 -8.53
N GLY A 77 -3.84 -25.35 -9.16
CA GLY A 77 -3.70 -24.61 -10.41
C GLY A 77 -3.86 -23.10 -10.26
N CYS A 78 -3.43 -22.52 -9.13
CA CYS A 78 -3.52 -21.09 -8.87
C CYS A 78 -2.21 -20.50 -8.32
N SER A 79 -2.14 -19.18 -8.24
CA SER A 79 -0.95 -18.50 -7.70
C SER A 79 -0.92 -18.55 -6.18
N GLU A 80 0.29 -18.61 -5.61
CA GLU A 80 0.46 -18.60 -4.15
C GLU A 80 -0.15 -17.34 -3.51
N THR A 81 -0.03 -16.19 -4.17
CA THR A 81 -0.67 -14.93 -3.74
C THR A 81 -2.19 -15.06 -3.70
N LYS A 82 -2.80 -15.72 -4.69
CA LYS A 82 -4.23 -15.99 -4.71
C LYS A 82 -4.63 -16.91 -3.55
N MET A 83 -3.90 -18.01 -3.31
CA MET A 83 -4.15 -18.88 -2.14
C MET A 83 -4.03 -18.13 -0.81
N ARG A 84 -3.03 -17.26 -0.65
CA ARG A 84 -2.87 -16.44 0.55
C ARG A 84 -4.03 -15.46 0.75
N ALA A 85 -4.59 -14.90 -0.32
CA ALA A 85 -5.80 -14.07 -0.25
C ALA A 85 -7.03 -14.92 0.10
N THR A 86 -7.20 -16.08 -0.54
CA THR A 86 -8.30 -17.02 -0.30
C THR A 86 -8.35 -17.50 1.15
N THR A 87 -7.24 -17.98 1.70
CA THR A 87 -7.16 -18.45 3.10
C THR A 87 -7.44 -17.37 4.14
N ARG A 88 -7.27 -16.09 3.80
CA ARG A 88 -7.66 -14.97 4.67
C ARG A 88 -9.16 -14.71 4.63
N LYS A 89 -9.79 -14.89 3.46
CA LYS A 89 -11.23 -14.70 3.26
C LYS A 89 -12.05 -15.85 3.82
N HIS A 90 -11.55 -17.07 3.73
CA HIS A 90 -12.22 -18.30 4.17
C HIS A 90 -11.49 -18.88 5.40
N ARG A 91 -11.62 -18.21 6.54
CA ARG A 91 -10.95 -18.63 7.79
C ARG A 91 -11.57 -19.88 8.43
N ASP A 92 -12.83 -20.14 8.11
CA ASP A 92 -13.59 -21.35 8.39
C ASP A 92 -12.94 -22.60 7.75
N LEU A 93 -12.61 -22.53 6.46
CA LEU A 93 -12.00 -23.66 5.73
C LEU A 93 -10.48 -23.76 5.94
N PHE A 94 -9.83 -22.64 6.25
CA PHE A 94 -8.38 -22.55 6.42
C PHE A 94 -8.01 -22.02 7.82
N PRO A 95 -8.25 -22.81 8.88
CA PRO A 95 -7.93 -22.41 10.25
C PRO A 95 -6.43 -22.21 10.41
N ARG A 96 -6.06 -21.29 11.32
CA ARG A 96 -4.65 -21.00 11.59
C ARG A 96 -4.01 -22.23 12.25
N ARG A 97 -2.90 -22.69 11.69
CA ARG A 97 -2.16 -23.84 12.25
C ARG A 97 -1.61 -23.54 13.63
N GLU A 98 -1.76 -24.52 14.51
CA GLU A 98 -1.53 -24.44 15.94
C GLU A 98 -0.08 -24.11 16.34
N ARG A 99 0.91 -24.54 15.53
CA ARG A 99 2.33 -24.15 15.71
C ARG A 99 2.54 -22.63 15.83
N ALA A 100 1.66 -21.82 15.25
CA ALA A 100 1.77 -20.36 15.27
C ALA A 100 0.95 -19.67 16.38
N SER A 101 0.01 -20.37 17.02
CA SER A 101 -0.82 -19.83 18.12
C SER A 101 -0.23 -20.19 19.49
N VAL A 102 0.18 -21.46 19.69
CA VAL A 102 0.68 -21.95 20.99
C VAL A 102 1.94 -21.21 21.48
N LEU A 103 2.78 -20.73 20.56
CA LEU A 103 4.01 -19.98 20.92
C LEU A 103 3.80 -18.47 21.09
N ARG A 104 2.61 -17.95 20.79
CA ARG A 104 2.35 -16.51 20.71
C ARG A 104 1.71 -15.94 21.97
N GLU A 105 1.05 -16.79 22.74
CA GLU A 105 0.26 -16.41 23.91
C GLU A 105 0.70 -17.20 25.14
N ARG A 106 2.00 -17.17 25.46
CA ARG A 106 2.38 -17.32 26.86
C ARG A 106 2.05 -16.01 27.55
N ASN A 107 1.15 -16.04 28.52
CA ASN A 107 0.88 -14.89 29.38
C ASN A 107 2.11 -14.68 30.27
N TRP A 108 2.90 -13.62 30.01
CA TRP A 108 4.09 -13.33 30.79
C TRP A 108 3.68 -12.81 32.17
N THR A 109 3.91 -13.61 33.21
CA THR A 109 3.70 -13.17 34.59
C THR A 109 4.86 -12.29 35.07
N ALA A 110 4.68 -11.60 36.20
CA ALA A 110 5.74 -10.81 36.81
C ALA A 110 6.96 -11.68 37.17
N GLU A 111 6.73 -12.90 37.67
CA GLU A 111 7.79 -13.86 38.02
C GLU A 111 8.52 -14.36 36.76
N ASP A 112 7.82 -14.52 35.64
CA ASP A 112 8.43 -14.88 34.36
C ASP A 112 9.34 -13.77 33.83
N LEU A 113 8.89 -12.51 33.94
CA LEU A 113 9.69 -11.34 33.55
C LEU A 113 10.95 -11.22 34.39
N GLU A 114 10.85 -11.43 35.71
CA GLU A 114 12.00 -11.38 36.61
C GLU A 114 13.00 -12.51 36.35
N ARG A 115 12.53 -13.74 36.13
CA ARG A 115 13.43 -14.86 35.77
C ARG A 115 14.09 -14.64 34.42
N ALA A 116 13.36 -14.15 33.42
CA ALA A 116 13.92 -13.85 32.12
C ALA A 116 14.90 -12.66 32.16
N SER A 117 14.68 -11.66 33.00
CA SER A 117 15.61 -10.53 33.18
C SER A 117 16.92 -10.99 33.84
N LYS A 118 16.85 -11.90 34.83
CA LYS A 118 18.04 -12.53 35.43
C LYS A 118 18.86 -13.30 34.39
N LEU A 119 18.22 -14.10 33.53
CA LEU A 119 18.90 -14.79 32.43
C LEU A 119 19.46 -13.82 31.38
N TRP A 120 18.75 -12.72 31.12
CA TRP A 120 19.21 -11.68 30.21
C TRP A 120 20.47 -10.97 30.73
N ALA A 121 20.49 -10.63 32.03
CA ALA A 121 21.61 -10.01 32.72
C ALA A 121 22.83 -10.94 32.81
N SER A 122 22.62 -12.25 33.02
CA SER A 122 23.70 -13.25 32.98
C SER A 122 24.24 -13.53 31.57
N GLY A 123 23.66 -12.90 30.54
CA GLY A 123 24.15 -12.92 29.18
C GLY A 123 23.56 -14.01 28.29
N ALA A 124 22.52 -14.74 28.73
CA ALA A 124 21.83 -15.72 27.90
C ALA A 124 21.26 -15.09 26.61
N SER A 125 21.28 -15.83 25.50
CA SER A 125 20.73 -15.30 24.25
C SER A 125 19.19 -15.37 24.24
N ALA A 126 18.54 -14.50 23.47
CA ALA A 126 17.09 -14.53 23.32
C ALA A 126 16.54 -15.88 22.78
N LYS A 127 17.39 -16.69 22.12
CA LYS A 127 17.04 -18.06 21.69
C LYS A 127 17.06 -19.04 22.86
N ASP A 128 18.02 -18.89 23.78
CA ASP A 128 18.16 -19.75 24.95
C ASP A 128 17.06 -19.46 25.97
N ILE A 129 16.81 -18.16 26.23
CA ILE A 129 15.66 -17.71 27.01
C ILE A 129 14.36 -18.20 26.35
N GLY A 130 14.28 -18.17 25.01
CA GLY A 130 13.10 -18.69 24.31
C GLY A 130 12.87 -20.19 24.54
N ARG A 131 13.93 -21.00 24.61
CA ARG A 131 13.84 -22.43 24.92
C ARG A 131 13.37 -22.66 26.34
N GLU A 132 13.95 -21.96 27.30
CA GLU A 132 13.58 -22.05 28.72
C GLU A 132 12.10 -21.68 28.93
N PHE A 133 11.65 -20.62 28.26
CA PHE A 133 10.29 -20.12 28.40
C PHE A 133 9.30 -20.71 27.38
N SER A 134 9.68 -21.70 26.58
CA SER A 134 8.84 -22.28 25.51
C SER A 134 8.21 -21.24 24.59
N VAL A 135 8.93 -20.14 24.31
CA VAL A 135 8.50 -19.06 23.42
C VAL A 135 9.49 -18.88 22.28
N SER A 136 9.03 -18.31 21.17
CA SER A 136 9.96 -17.97 20.08
C SER A 136 10.97 -16.91 20.52
N LYS A 137 12.17 -16.91 19.91
CA LYS A 137 13.16 -15.81 20.05
C LYS A 137 12.51 -14.43 19.88
N ASN A 138 11.59 -14.32 18.93
CA ASN A 138 10.89 -13.06 18.64
C ASN A 138 9.88 -12.69 19.75
N GLY A 139 9.31 -13.69 20.44
CA GLY A 139 8.50 -13.46 21.63
C GLY A 139 9.32 -12.87 22.78
N VAL A 140 10.50 -13.43 23.06
CA VAL A 140 11.44 -12.88 24.07
C VAL A 140 11.87 -11.47 23.69
N LEU A 141 12.22 -11.23 22.42
CA LEU A 141 12.59 -9.89 21.96
C LEU A 141 11.43 -8.91 22.14
N ALA A 142 10.19 -9.27 21.77
CA ALA A 142 9.04 -8.40 21.94
C ALA A 142 8.81 -8.01 23.41
N ILE A 143 9.04 -8.93 24.35
CA ILE A 143 9.00 -8.64 25.79
C ILE A 143 10.14 -7.73 26.21
N ALA A 144 11.37 -8.03 25.81
CA ALA A 144 12.53 -7.18 26.09
C ALA A 144 12.39 -5.76 25.49
N PHE A 145 11.66 -5.61 24.37
CA PHE A 145 11.33 -4.30 23.80
C PHE A 145 10.29 -3.53 24.62
N ARG A 146 9.34 -4.22 25.27
CA ARG A 146 8.28 -3.60 26.08
C ARG A 146 8.74 -3.27 27.51
N HIS A 147 9.62 -4.09 28.08
CA HIS A 147 10.16 -3.94 29.43
C HIS A 147 11.64 -3.54 29.37
N ARG A 148 11.93 -2.33 28.89
CA ARG A 148 13.31 -1.86 28.68
C ARG A 148 14.09 -1.59 29.96
N ASP A 149 13.36 -1.37 31.05
CA ASP A 149 13.83 -1.30 32.42
C ASP A 149 14.46 -2.63 32.88
N LEU A 150 13.79 -3.75 32.63
CA LEU A 150 14.26 -5.09 33.01
C LEU A 150 15.24 -5.70 32.01
N PHE A 151 15.16 -5.29 30.73
CA PHE A 151 15.95 -5.83 29.63
C PHE A 151 16.76 -4.72 28.94
N PRO A 152 17.87 -4.27 29.58
CA PRO A 152 18.71 -3.22 29.01
C PRO A 152 19.29 -3.65 27.65
N LEU A 153 19.52 -2.66 26.79
CA LEU A 153 20.15 -2.89 25.49
C LEU A 153 21.54 -3.48 25.69
N ARG A 154 21.71 -4.75 25.31
CA ARG A 154 23.04 -5.32 25.15
C ARG A 154 23.68 -4.62 23.97
N ASN A 155 24.72 -3.82 24.25
CA ASN A 155 25.57 -3.30 23.19
C ASN A 155 25.98 -4.50 22.31
N LYS A 156 25.86 -4.36 20.99
CA LYS A 156 26.39 -5.34 20.03
C LYS A 156 27.91 -5.30 20.02
N ALA A 157 28.55 -5.35 21.19
CA ALA A 157 29.96 -5.61 21.31
C ALA A 157 30.12 -7.14 21.35
N GLY A 158 30.62 -7.71 20.25
CA GLY A 158 31.19 -9.05 20.28
C GLY A 158 30.27 -10.23 19.98
N HIS A 159 29.61 -10.24 18.82
CA HIS A 159 29.39 -11.50 18.09
C HIS A 159 29.48 -11.25 16.59
N LYS A 160 30.72 -11.13 16.07
CA LYS A 160 30.95 -11.48 14.67
C LYS A 160 30.86 -13.00 14.57
N ALA A 161 29.63 -13.52 14.48
CA ALA A 161 29.45 -14.87 14.00
C ALA A 161 30.04 -14.92 12.59
N VAL A 162 31.09 -15.72 12.41
CA VAL A 162 31.65 -16.05 11.09
C VAL A 162 30.55 -16.83 10.35
N ARG A 163 29.63 -16.10 9.71
CA ARG A 163 28.77 -16.68 8.68
C ARG A 163 29.62 -16.77 7.44
N ASN A 164 29.97 -17.98 7.05
CA ASN A 164 30.49 -18.27 5.73
C ASN A 164 29.36 -18.06 4.70
N SER A 165 29.06 -16.80 4.39
CA SER A 165 28.16 -16.43 3.31
C SER A 165 29.00 -15.81 2.20
N LYS A 166 28.85 -16.36 0.99
CA LYS A 166 29.38 -15.78 -0.26
C LYS A 166 29.20 -14.25 -0.25
N PRO A 167 30.17 -13.47 -0.73
CA PRO A 167 30.09 -12.02 -0.71
C PRO A 167 28.93 -11.57 -1.60
N MET A 168 27.76 -11.34 -1.00
CA MET A 168 26.79 -10.43 -1.59
C MET A 168 27.30 -9.03 -1.33
N ALA A 169 27.27 -8.17 -2.36
CA ALA A 169 27.56 -6.76 -2.23
C ALA A 169 26.86 -6.21 -0.98
N SER A 170 27.65 -5.67 -0.06
CA SER A 170 27.18 -5.11 1.20
C SER A 170 26.27 -3.93 0.89
N ILE A 171 24.95 -4.14 0.88
CA ILE A 171 23.99 -3.05 1.02
C ILE A 171 24.15 -2.53 2.44
N MET A 172 24.85 -1.41 2.60
CA MET A 172 24.98 -0.74 3.88
C MET A 172 23.57 -0.48 4.43
N PRO A 173 23.29 -0.78 5.72
CA PRO A 173 22.03 -0.38 6.31
C PRO A 173 22.06 1.15 6.39
N VAL A 174 21.41 1.81 5.44
CA VAL A 174 21.08 3.22 5.53
C VAL A 174 20.33 3.35 6.84
N ARG A 175 20.95 4.00 7.84
CA ARG A 175 20.22 4.45 9.02
C ARG A 175 19.05 5.22 8.47
N ARG A 176 17.84 4.71 8.67
CA ARG A 176 16.62 5.45 8.31
C ARG A 176 16.67 6.68 9.21
N ALA A 177 17.23 7.77 8.67
CA ALA A 177 17.12 9.06 9.30
C ALA A 177 15.64 9.25 9.60
N VAL A 178 15.32 9.84 10.75
CA VAL A 178 14.01 10.44 10.92
C VAL A 178 13.90 11.42 9.75
N ILE A 179 13.12 11.04 8.75
CA ILE A 179 12.76 11.95 7.66
C ILE A 179 11.84 12.93 8.37
N VAL A 180 12.41 14.01 8.89
CA VAL A 180 11.63 15.22 9.11
C VAL A 180 11.10 15.54 7.72
N PRO A 181 9.78 15.55 7.49
CA PRO A 181 9.25 16.00 6.23
C PRO A 181 9.79 17.41 6.04
N ASP A 182 10.69 17.57 5.07
CA ASP A 182 11.02 18.90 4.57
C ASP A 182 9.75 19.35 3.86
N PHE A 183 8.93 20.14 4.55
CA PHE A 183 7.69 20.69 4.01
C PHE A 183 7.95 21.70 2.88
N GLY A 184 9.20 21.82 2.43
CA GLY A 184 9.60 22.76 1.41
C GLY A 184 9.67 24.18 1.96
N PRO A 185 9.92 25.17 1.08
CA PRO A 185 9.74 26.56 1.46
C PRO A 185 8.33 26.79 1.97
N GLU A 186 8.19 27.64 2.98
CA GLU A 186 6.91 28.06 3.52
C GLU A 186 5.97 28.44 2.38
N GLU A 187 4.77 27.85 2.40
CA GLU A 187 3.82 27.94 1.28
C GLU A 187 3.55 29.42 0.98
N PRO A 188 3.68 29.86 -0.29
CA PRO A 188 3.57 31.27 -0.63
C PRO A 188 2.18 31.78 -0.24
N GLN A 189 2.13 32.67 0.74
CA GLN A 189 0.91 33.32 1.18
C GLN A 189 0.39 34.21 0.05
N ILE A 190 -0.65 33.77 -0.65
CA ILE A 190 -1.28 34.58 -1.69
C ILE A 190 -2.12 35.66 -0.97
N PRO A 191 -1.74 36.96 -1.02
CA PRO A 191 -2.39 37.99 -0.21
C PRO A 191 -3.84 38.16 -0.66
N ALA A 192 -4.78 38.19 0.29
CA ALA A 192 -6.19 38.40 -0.02
C ALA A 192 -6.40 39.75 -0.73
N THR A 193 -7.27 39.76 -1.74
CA THR A 193 -7.64 40.98 -2.47
C THR A 193 -8.97 41.55 -1.99
N GLU A 194 -9.28 42.78 -2.36
CA GLU A 194 -10.60 43.40 -2.09
C GLU A 194 -11.76 42.54 -2.62
N TYR A 195 -11.58 41.93 -3.79
CA TYR A 195 -12.55 41.00 -4.37
C TYR A 195 -12.78 39.76 -3.50
N ASP A 196 -11.75 39.25 -2.83
CA ASP A 196 -11.88 38.11 -1.91
C ASP A 196 -12.78 38.48 -0.73
N LEU A 197 -12.63 39.69 -0.18
CA LEU A 197 -13.45 40.18 0.92
C LEU A 197 -14.92 40.34 0.51
N MET A 198 -15.17 40.83 -0.70
CA MET A 198 -16.53 40.95 -1.25
C MET A 198 -17.21 39.59 -1.45
N ARG A 199 -16.43 38.53 -1.70
CA ARG A 199 -16.96 37.17 -1.90
C ARG A 199 -17.16 36.39 -0.60
N LEU A 200 -16.53 36.78 0.51
CA LEU A 200 -16.67 36.10 1.81
C LEU A 200 -18.13 35.84 2.24
N PRO A 201 -19.10 36.78 2.08
CA PRO A 201 -20.49 36.55 2.46
C PRO A 201 -21.20 35.48 1.61
N HIS A 202 -20.70 35.21 0.40
CA HIS A 202 -21.24 34.21 -0.53
C HIS A 202 -20.43 32.92 -0.53
N ALA A 203 -19.44 32.83 0.37
CA ALA A 203 -18.52 31.73 0.39
C ALA A 203 -19.16 30.47 0.97
N LYS A 204 -18.78 29.32 0.42
CA LYS A 204 -19.30 28.01 0.83
C LYS A 204 -18.16 27.13 1.34
N THR A 205 -18.48 26.10 2.12
CA THR A 205 -17.49 25.09 2.48
C THR A 205 -17.23 24.17 1.29
N LEU A 206 -16.09 23.46 1.25
CA LEU A 206 -15.76 22.55 0.14
C LEU A 206 -16.87 21.52 -0.14
N VAL A 207 -17.61 21.12 0.89
CA VAL A 207 -18.69 20.12 0.81
C VAL A 207 -19.93 20.69 0.12
N ASP A 208 -20.17 21.99 0.26
CA ASP A 208 -21.36 22.67 -0.27
C ASP A 208 -21.13 23.28 -1.67
N LEU A 209 -19.92 23.15 -2.23
CA LEU A 209 -19.57 23.68 -3.55
C LEU A 209 -20.12 22.82 -4.68
N ASP A 210 -20.78 23.47 -5.64
CA ASP A 210 -21.24 22.82 -6.87
C ASP A 210 -20.09 22.64 -7.89
N PRO A 211 -20.21 21.70 -8.86
CA PRO A 211 -19.18 21.43 -9.87
C PRO A 211 -18.82 22.63 -10.77
N CYS A 212 -19.69 23.64 -10.85
CA CYS A 212 -19.49 24.84 -11.65
C CYS A 212 -19.16 26.07 -10.80
N GLU A 213 -18.74 25.90 -9.55
CA GLU A 213 -18.43 26.99 -8.63
C GLU A 213 -16.94 27.13 -8.34
N CYS A 214 -16.51 28.38 -8.10
CA CYS A 214 -15.11 28.73 -7.89
C CYS A 214 -14.56 28.14 -6.59
N LYS A 215 -13.49 27.35 -6.72
CA LYS A 215 -12.81 26.63 -5.64
C LYS A 215 -11.64 27.42 -5.03
N TRP A 216 -11.62 28.74 -5.20
CA TRP A 216 -10.55 29.57 -4.65
C TRP A 216 -10.72 29.73 -3.13
N PRO A 217 -9.70 29.41 -2.31
CA PRO A 217 -9.79 29.55 -0.86
C PRO A 217 -9.76 31.02 -0.45
N LEU A 218 -10.71 31.44 0.39
CA LEU A 218 -10.77 32.80 0.94
C LEU A 218 -10.23 32.88 2.36
N THR A 219 -10.19 31.75 3.08
CA THR A 219 -9.71 31.67 4.47
C THR A 219 -8.53 30.71 4.59
N ALA A 220 -7.49 31.12 5.32
CA ALA A 220 -6.30 30.30 5.63
C ALA A 220 -6.45 29.49 6.94
N GLY A 221 -7.57 29.66 7.66
CA GLY A 221 -7.89 28.95 8.89
C GLY A 221 -9.37 28.54 8.92
N GLY A 222 -9.72 27.59 9.79
CA GLY A 222 -11.08 27.05 9.87
C GLY A 222 -12.12 28.10 10.31
N PRO A 223 -13.31 28.16 9.68
CA PRO A 223 -13.79 27.30 8.59
C PRO A 223 -13.15 27.61 7.23
N PHE A 224 -12.83 26.56 6.45
CA PHE A 224 -12.31 26.68 5.09
C PHE A 224 -13.43 27.06 4.12
N LEU A 225 -13.43 28.32 3.70
CA LEU A 225 -14.45 28.91 2.85
C LEU A 225 -13.87 29.17 1.45
N PHE A 226 -14.68 28.89 0.44
CA PHE A 226 -14.32 29.02 -0.96
C PHE A 226 -15.24 30.00 -1.68
N CYS A 227 -14.70 30.69 -2.67
CA CYS A 227 -15.34 31.79 -3.39
C CYS A 227 -16.77 31.48 -3.89
N ALA A 228 -17.02 30.26 -4.38
CA ALA A 228 -18.32 29.79 -4.84
C ALA A 228 -18.97 30.61 -5.99
N GLU A 229 -18.22 31.48 -6.66
CA GLU A 229 -18.72 32.22 -7.84
C GLU A 229 -18.86 31.30 -9.06
N VAL A 230 -19.83 31.59 -9.93
CA VAL A 230 -20.09 30.77 -11.12
C VAL A 230 -18.86 30.75 -12.05
N THR A 231 -18.52 29.57 -12.54
CA THR A 231 -17.44 29.35 -13.51
C THR A 231 -18.01 29.14 -14.90
N GLU A 232 -17.65 30.00 -15.85
CA GLU A 232 -18.24 30.02 -17.20
C GLU A 232 -17.89 28.78 -18.06
N LYS A 233 -16.76 28.11 -17.77
CA LYS A 233 -16.21 27.02 -18.61
C LYS A 233 -16.10 25.67 -17.91
N ARG A 234 -16.89 25.42 -16.84
CA ARG A 234 -16.65 24.31 -15.89
C ARG A 234 -15.18 24.27 -15.42
N GLY A 235 -14.62 25.46 -15.22
CA GLY A 235 -13.25 25.63 -14.74
C GLY A 235 -13.21 25.51 -13.21
N PRO A 236 -12.02 25.35 -12.62
CA PRO A 236 -11.89 25.30 -11.16
C PRO A 236 -12.13 26.67 -10.49
N TYR A 237 -12.01 27.77 -11.25
CA TYR A 237 -12.05 29.14 -10.72
C TYR A 237 -12.90 30.08 -11.59
N CYS A 238 -13.47 31.13 -10.99
CA CYS A 238 -14.11 32.23 -11.71
C CYS A 238 -13.07 33.08 -12.46
N ALA A 239 -13.50 34.00 -13.35
CA ALA A 239 -12.58 34.79 -14.18
C ALA A 239 -11.48 35.51 -13.36
N ASN A 240 -11.85 36.12 -12.22
CA ASN A 240 -10.91 36.82 -11.35
C ASN A 240 -9.88 35.88 -10.69
N HIS A 241 -10.34 34.77 -10.11
CA HIS A 241 -9.46 33.81 -9.45
C HIS A 241 -8.66 32.95 -10.42
N LEU A 242 -9.16 32.76 -11.64
CA LEU A 242 -8.42 32.12 -12.72
C LEU A 242 -7.20 32.97 -13.09
N GLU A 243 -7.36 34.28 -13.29
CA GLU A 243 -6.24 35.18 -13.62
C GLU A 243 -5.15 35.15 -12.53
N ARG A 244 -5.57 35.14 -11.26
CA ARG A 244 -4.66 35.07 -10.10
C ARG A 244 -3.98 33.71 -9.91
N SER A 245 -4.58 32.62 -10.41
CA SER A 245 -3.97 31.28 -10.41
C SER A 245 -2.86 31.12 -11.46
N LEU A 246 -2.84 31.98 -12.49
CA LEU A 246 -1.86 31.89 -13.56
C LEU A 246 -0.53 32.49 -13.11
N PRO A 247 0.60 31.92 -13.57
CA PRO A 247 1.91 32.50 -13.29
C PRO A 247 2.01 33.92 -13.87
N ALA A 248 2.80 34.77 -13.21
CA ALA A 248 3.07 36.14 -13.66
C ALA A 248 3.42 36.16 -15.15
N ARG A 249 2.91 37.16 -15.88
CA ARG A 249 3.00 37.23 -17.37
C ARG A 249 4.45 37.14 -17.89
N GLU A 250 5.43 37.54 -17.09
CA GLU A 250 6.87 37.44 -17.41
C GLU A 250 7.36 35.99 -17.57
N ASN A 251 6.76 35.04 -16.83
CA ASN A 251 7.08 33.60 -16.91
C ASN A 251 6.24 32.84 -17.95
N ARG A 252 5.46 33.53 -18.78
CA ARG A 252 4.51 32.91 -19.73
C ARG A 252 5.16 32.47 -21.06
N ARG A 253 6.49 32.57 -21.19
CA ARG A 253 7.25 32.17 -22.40
C ARG A 253 8.23 31.01 -22.16
N VAL A 254 7.80 29.88 -21.58
CA VAL A 254 8.48 28.59 -21.78
C VAL A 254 7.48 27.43 -21.67
N ALA A 255 6.57 27.32 -22.63
CA ALA A 255 5.82 26.07 -22.87
C ALA A 255 5.12 26.18 -24.24
N ALA A 256 5.89 25.92 -25.31
CA ALA A 256 5.37 25.52 -26.61
C ALA A 256 5.84 24.09 -26.87
#